data_AF-A0AAW5NSI9-F1
#
_entry.id   AF-A0AAW5NSI9-F1
#
_cell.length_a   1.000
_cell.length_b   1.000
_cell.length_c   1.000
_cell.angle_alpha   90.00
_cell.angle_beta   90.00
_cell.angle_gamma   90.00
#
_symmetry.space_group_name_H-M   'P 1'
#
loop_
_entity.id
_entity.type
_entity.pdbx_description
1 polymer ?
#
loop_
_entity_poly.entity_id
_entity_poly.type
_entity_poly.pdbx_seq_one_letter_code
_entity_poly.pdbx_strand_id
1 'polypeptide(L)'
;MILKVAAYRDYYVAPGHGITTDILGYVVTDESNKTYVIETIKGFEDEYEEGYEFVIKVKAVNKNQGEPVQDLLGYYYYLLEVLSKEKV
;
A
#
# COMPACT_ATOMS: atom_id res chain seq x y z
N MET A 1 -6.94 -4.96 -8.17
CA MET A 1 -5.94 -5.86 -7.58
C MET A 1 -6.35 -6.15 -6.16
N ILE A 2 -5.95 -7.29 -5.62
CA ILE A 2 -6.16 -7.65 -4.22
C ILE A 2 -4.85 -7.48 -3.45
N LEU A 3 -4.92 -6.86 -2.28
CA LEU A 3 -3.78 -6.70 -1.38
C LEU A 3 -4.13 -7.30 -0.02
N LYS A 4 -3.17 -8.04 0.56
CA LYS A 4 -3.19 -8.41 1.98
C LYS A 4 -2.43 -7.35 2.75
N VAL A 5 -3.09 -6.67 3.68
CA VAL A 5 -2.50 -5.63 4.51
C VAL A 5 -2.16 -6.23 5.87
N ALA A 6 -0.92 -6.04 6.31
CA ALA A 6 -0.45 -6.52 7.60
C ALA A 6 -1.07 -5.73 8.76
N ALA A 7 -1.04 -6.34 9.94
CA ALA A 7 -1.51 -5.75 11.20
C ALA A 7 -0.65 -4.58 11.73
N TYR A 8 0.44 -4.22 11.05
CA TYR A 8 1.35 -3.15 11.44
C TYR A 8 1.73 -2.27 10.24
N ARG A 9 2.26 -1.09 10.54
CA ARG A 9 2.81 -0.15 9.55
C ARG A 9 4.34 -0.18 9.62
N ASP A 10 4.99 0.05 8.50
CA ASP A 10 6.46 0.12 8.43
C ASP A 10 6.89 1.31 7.59
N TYR A 11 8.15 1.71 7.74
CA TYR A 11 8.72 2.85 7.03
C TYR A 11 8.82 2.56 5.54
N TYR A 12 8.36 3.52 4.74
CA TYR A 12 8.53 3.44 3.30
C TYR A 12 10.02 3.56 2.94
N VAL A 13 10.53 2.54 2.26
CA VAL A 13 11.88 2.54 1.68
C VAL A 13 11.76 2.80 0.20
N ALA A 14 12.18 3.99 -0.23
CA ALA A 14 12.23 4.32 -1.65
C ALA A 14 13.25 3.41 -2.35
N PRO A 15 12.85 2.57 -3.32
CA PRO A 15 13.79 1.68 -3.99
C PRO A 15 14.97 2.45 -4.62
N GLY A 16 16.16 1.87 -4.64
CA GLY A 16 17.32 2.43 -5.37
C GLY A 16 17.98 3.67 -4.80
N HIS A 17 17.46 4.28 -3.73
CA HIS A 17 18.05 5.49 -3.12
C HIS A 17 18.65 5.25 -1.74
N GLY A 18 18.32 4.14 -1.07
CA GLY A 18 18.80 3.87 0.30
C GLY A 18 18.29 4.87 1.34
N ILE A 19 17.24 5.62 1.01
CA ILE A 19 16.60 6.59 1.88
C ILE A 19 15.35 5.92 2.47
N THR A 20 15.42 5.65 3.78
CA THR A 20 14.22 5.38 4.58
C THR A 20 13.58 6.73 4.88
N THR A 21 12.31 6.90 4.51
CA THR A 21 11.57 8.09 4.91
C THR A 21 11.01 7.89 6.32
N ASP A 22 10.78 8.98 7.06
CA ASP A 22 10.08 8.92 8.36
C ASP A 22 8.56 8.66 8.20
N ILE A 23 8.13 8.17 7.03
CA ILE A 23 6.72 8.01 6.68
C ILE A 23 6.33 6.53 6.85
N LEU A 24 5.45 6.27 7.82
CA LEU A 24 4.85 4.96 8.04
C LEU A 24 3.74 4.70 7.01
N GLY A 25 3.88 3.63 6.23
CA GLY A 25 2.90 3.17 5.27
C GLY A 25 2.32 1.81 5.63
N TYR A 26 1.34 1.37 4.84
CA TYR A 26 0.75 0.05 4.94
C TYR A 26 1.69 -1.00 4.36
N VAL A 27 2.05 -2.00 5.16
CA VAL A 27 2.77 -3.18 4.67
C VAL A 27 1.76 -4.06 3.94
N VAL A 28 1.97 -4.25 2.64
CA VAL A 28 1.04 -5.01 1.81
C VAL A 28 1.77 -6.14 1.08
N THR A 29 1.05 -7.24 0.86
CA THR A 29 1.46 -8.34 -0.01
C THR A 29 0.47 -8.46 -1.17
N ASP A 30 0.98 -8.42 -2.40
CA ASP A 30 0.17 -8.54 -3.60
C ASP A 30 -0.11 -10.01 -4.01
N GLU A 31 -0.89 -10.17 -5.08
CA GLU A 31 -1.27 -11.48 -5.63
C GLU A 31 -0.08 -12.31 -6.14
N SER A 32 1.10 -11.68 -6.34
CA SER A 32 2.35 -12.35 -6.72
C SER A 32 3.25 -12.66 -5.52
N ASN A 33 2.73 -12.55 -4.29
CA ASN A 33 3.46 -12.69 -3.03
C ASN A 33 4.63 -11.70 -2.87
N LYS A 34 4.57 -10.54 -3.53
CA LYS A 34 5.55 -9.48 -3.31
C LYS A 34 5.08 -8.57 -2.18
N THR A 35 5.93 -8.40 -1.17
CA THR A 35 5.67 -7.49 -0.05
C THR A 35 6.34 -6.14 -0.29
N TYR A 36 5.63 -5.06 -0.01
CA TYR A 36 6.14 -3.69 -0.11
C TYR A 36 5.28 -2.74 0.75
N VAL A 37 5.77 -1.52 0.95
CA VAL A 37 5.06 -0.49 1.72
C VAL A 37 4.34 0.45 0.77
N ILE A 38 3.05 0.67 1.01
CA ILE A 38 2.27 1.73 0.35
C ILE A 38 2.01 2.82 1.38
N GLU A 39 2.52 4.03 1.12
CA GLU A 39 2.31 5.18 2.00
C GLU A 39 0.83 5.45 2.29
N THR A 40 0.00 5.54 1.24
CA THR A 40 -1.40 5.93 1.34
C THR A 40 -2.28 5.08 0.41
N ILE A 41 -3.41 4.60 0.94
CA ILE A 41 -4.47 3.95 0.18
C ILE A 41 -5.75 4.73 0.47
N LYS A 42 -6.17 5.57 -0.49
CA LYS A 42 -7.30 6.48 -0.29
C LYS A 42 -8.59 5.74 0.02
N GLY A 43 -9.23 6.11 1.13
CA GLY A 43 -10.47 5.52 1.62
C GLY A 43 -10.26 4.32 2.55
N PHE A 44 -9.01 3.88 2.75
CA PHE A 44 -8.69 2.80 3.70
C PHE A 44 -8.23 3.34 5.06
N GLU A 45 -7.89 4.62 5.15
CA GLU A 45 -7.42 5.25 6.39
C GLU A 45 -8.44 5.14 7.53
N ASP A 46 -9.74 5.24 7.21
CA ASP A 46 -10.84 5.14 8.17
C ASP A 46 -11.15 3.69 8.59
N GLU A 47 -10.73 2.71 7.80
CA GLU A 47 -10.97 1.27 8.04
C GLU A 47 -9.81 0.59 8.79
N TYR A 48 -8.60 1.11 8.61
CA TYR A 48 -7.40 0.52 9.17
C TYR A 48 -7.38 0.59 10.70
N GLU A 49 -7.03 -0.54 11.30
CA GLU A 49 -6.84 -0.67 12.75
C GLU A 49 -5.60 -1.53 12.98
N GLU A 50 -4.64 -1.01 13.75
CA GLU A 50 -3.43 -1.74 14.09
C GLU A 50 -3.78 -2.99 14.93
N GLY A 51 -3.11 -4.11 14.69
CA GLY A 51 -3.48 -5.42 15.24
C GLY A 51 -4.50 -6.20 14.40
N TYR A 52 -4.95 -5.67 13.26
CA TYR A 52 -5.81 -6.38 12.32
C TYR A 52 -5.14 -6.59 10.96
N GLU A 53 -5.22 -7.81 10.44
CA GLU A 53 -4.91 -8.09 9.04
C GLU A 53 -6.15 -7.85 8.17
N PHE A 54 -5.93 -7.33 6.97
CA PHE A 54 -6.99 -7.03 6.03
C PHE A 54 -6.73 -7.68 4.68
N VAL A 55 -7.79 -8.08 3.98
CA VAL A 55 -7.75 -8.35 2.55
C VAL A 55 -8.60 -7.28 1.88
N ILE A 56 -7.99 -6.47 1.02
CA ILE A 56 -8.67 -5.34 0.37
C ILE A 56 -8.56 -5.43 -1.15
N LYS A 57 -9.61 -4.95 -1.83
CA LYS A 57 -9.61 -4.73 -3.26
C LYS A 57 -9.34 -3.27 -3.55
N VAL A 58 -8.36 -2.98 -4.38
CA VAL A 58 -7.96 -1.61 -4.73
C VAL A 58 -7.86 -1.39 -6.24
N LYS A 59 -7.99 -0.12 -6.64
CA LYS A 59 -7.64 0.38 -7.97
C LYS A 59 -6.32 1.15 -7.89
N ALA A 60 -5.33 0.73 -8.68
CA ALA A 60 -4.09 1.47 -8.89
C ALA A 60 -4.19 2.35 -10.14
N VAL A 61 -3.82 3.62 -10.04
CA VAL A 61 -3.83 4.59 -11.14
C VAL A 61 -2.45 5.21 -11.30
N ASN A 62 -1.84 5.07 -12.48
CA ASN A 62 -0.50 5.60 -12.71
C ASN A 62 -0.52 7.15 -12.62
N LYS A 63 0.38 7.72 -11.82
CA LYS A 63 0.55 9.15 -11.58
C LYS A 63 1.05 9.91 -12.83
N ASN A 64 1.69 9.19 -13.76
CA ASN A 64 2.44 9.72 -14.89
C ASN A 64 1.71 9.53 -16.23
N GLN A 65 0.43 9.89 -16.34
CA GLN A 65 -0.30 9.91 -17.62
C GLN A 65 0.17 11.06 -18.54
N GLY A 66 1.46 11.12 -18.86
CA GLY A 66 2.07 12.09 -19.78
C GLY A 66 3.50 11.73 -20.20
N GLU A 67 4.41 11.48 -19.25
CA GLU A 67 5.80 11.07 -19.52
C GLU A 67 6.34 10.17 -18.39
N PRO A 68 7.27 9.23 -18.67
CA PRO A 68 7.76 8.28 -17.67
C PRO A 68 8.67 8.98 -16.66
N VAL A 69 8.10 9.57 -15.61
CA VAL A 69 8.91 10.01 -14.47
C VAL A 69 9.29 8.77 -13.66
N GLN A 70 10.59 8.51 -13.61
CA GLN A 70 11.19 7.48 -12.79
C GLN A 70 11.14 7.89 -11.31
N ASP A 71 9.94 7.90 -10.72
CA ASP A 71 9.75 8.02 -9.28
C ASP A 71 8.96 6.81 -8.76
N LEU A 72 9.72 5.72 -8.68
CA LEU A 72 9.82 4.74 -7.60
C LEU A 72 8.62 3.95 -7.09
N LEU A 73 7.37 4.33 -7.37
CA LEU A 73 6.23 3.41 -7.44
C LEU A 73 5.00 4.02 -8.12
N GLY A 74 5.05 5.25 -8.68
CA GLY A 74 4.22 5.71 -9.79
C GLY A 74 2.69 5.56 -9.74
N TYR A 75 2.05 5.14 -8.64
CA TYR A 75 0.63 4.80 -8.59
C TYR A 75 -0.08 5.46 -7.40
N TYR A 76 -1.30 5.95 -7.62
CA TYR A 76 -2.28 6.23 -6.58
C TYR A 76 -3.15 4.99 -6.35
N TYR A 77 -3.31 4.59 -5.09
CA TYR A 77 -4.17 3.48 -4.69
C TYR A 77 -5.47 4.01 -4.08
N TYR A 78 -6.58 3.45 -4.54
CA TYR A 78 -7.92 3.76 -4.06
C TYR A 78 -8.59 2.49 -3.58
N LEU A 79 -9.10 2.48 -2.35
CA LEU A 79 -9.91 1.40 -1.83
C LEU A 79 -11.18 1.26 -2.69
N LEU A 80 -11.49 0.03 -3.07
CA LEU A 80 -12.77 -0.31 -3.69
C LEU A 80 -13.65 -1.08 -2.69
N GLU A 81 -13.06 -1.99 -1.92
CA GLU A 81 -13.80 -2.89 -1.03
C GLU A 81 -12.87 -3.51 0.01
N VAL A 82 -13.35 -3.69 1.24
CA VAL A 82 -12.72 -4.55 2.26
C VAL A 82 -13.34 -5.94 2.15
N LEU A 83 -12.52 -6.94 1.86
CA LEU A 83 -12.95 -8.33 1.65
C LEU A 83 -12.84 -9.17 2.93
N SER A 84 -11.89 -8.85 3.82
CA SER A 84 -11.72 -9.49 5.13
C SER A 84 -11.04 -8.53 6.11
N LYS A 85 -11.35 -8.71 7.41
CA LYS A 85 -10.70 -8.07 8.56
C LYS A 85 -10.59 -9.13 9.67
N GLU A 86 -9.37 -9.47 10.06
CA GLU A 86 -9.08 -10.52 11.05
C GLU A 86 -8.15 -9.98 12.14
N LYS A 87 -8.46 -10.28 13.40
CA LYS A 87 -7.64 -9.85 14.54
C LYS A 87 -6.48 -10.82 14.76
N VAL A 88 -5.28 -10.28 15.03
CA VAL A 88 -4.04 -11.05 15.26
C VAL A 88 -3.56 -10.91 16.69
#